data_AF-A0A552UXI9-F1
#
_entry.id   AF-A0A552UXI9-F1
#
_cell.length_a   1.000
_cell.length_b   1.000
_cell.length_c   1.000
_cell.angle_alpha   90.00
_cell.angle_beta   90.00
_cell.angle_gamma   90.00
#
_symmetry.space_group_name_H-M   'P 1'
#
loop_
_entity.id
_entity.type
_entity.pdbx_description
1 polymer ?
#
loop_
_entity_poly.entity_id
_entity_poly.type
_entity_poly.pdbx_seq_one_letter_code
_entity_poly.pdbx_strand_id
1 'polypeptide(L)' 'MTIDSYADFWTDGVDGLKKFIKGIGIVLGIWGLVSLGEGYANDNPAGKNTGIKQLVSGGAIFFLVPKLLDQLSSVFN' A
#
# COMPACT_ATOMS: atom_id res chain seq x y z
N MET A 1 -14.84 30.75 3.60
CA MET A 1 -14.45 29.34 3.65
C MET A 1 -15.07 28.78 4.91
N THR A 2 -16.14 28.00 4.79
CA THR A 2 -16.84 27.40 5.94
C THR A 2 -16.15 26.10 6.34
N ILE A 3 -16.34 25.64 7.57
CA ILE A 3 -15.72 24.41 8.11
C ILE A 3 -15.97 23.21 7.17
N ASP A 4 -17.14 23.15 6.54
CA ASP A 4 -17.51 22.10 5.56
C ASP A 4 -16.50 22.00 4.41
N SER A 5 -16.03 23.14 3.87
CA SER A 5 -15.04 23.12 2.79
C SER A 5 -13.66 22.60 3.21
N TYR A 6 -13.34 22.63 4.50
CA TYR A 6 -12.08 22.07 5.02
C TYR A 6 -12.21 20.57 5.30
N ALA A 7 -13.35 20.13 5.88
CA ALA A 7 -13.63 18.72 6.13
C ALA A 7 -13.76 17.92 4.82
N ASP A 8 -14.41 18.51 3.81
CA ASP A 8 -14.52 17.92 2.47
C ASP A 8 -13.14 17.81 1.80
N PHE A 9 -12.33 18.87 1.84
CA PHE A 9 -10.97 18.85 1.31
C PHE A 9 -10.09 17.78 1.99
N TRP A 10 -10.23 17.62 3.30
CA TRP A 10 -9.51 16.61 4.06
C TRP A 10 -9.87 15.19 3.62
N THR A 11 -11.17 14.89 3.58
CA THR A 11 -11.68 13.57 3.20
C THR A 11 -11.29 13.21 1.77
N ASP A 12 -11.45 14.14 0.82
CA ASP A 12 -11.04 13.94 -0.57
C ASP A 12 -9.52 13.71 -0.71
N GLY A 13 -8.71 14.46 0.05
CA GLY A 13 -7.26 14.29 0.07
C GLY A 13 -6.84 12.92 0.59
N VAL A 14 -7.45 12.46 1.67
CA VAL A 14 -7.18 11.13 2.27
C VAL A 14 -7.62 10.01 1.32
N ASP A 15 -8.74 10.16 0.63
CA ASP A 15 -9.20 9.19 -0.38
C ASP A 15 -8.30 9.14 -1.62
N GLY A 16 -7.77 10.29 -2.06
CA GLY A 16 -6.74 10.36 -3.09
C GLY A 16 -5.48 9.59 -2.69
N LEU A 17 -4.98 9.82 -1.46
CA LEU A 17 -3.82 9.11 -0.91
C LEU A 17 -4.07 7.60 -0.82
N LYS A 18 -5.27 7.18 -0.39
CA LYS A 18 -5.66 5.77 -0.28
C LYS A 18 -5.59 5.03 -1.61
N LYS A 19 -6.06 5.66 -2.70
CA LYS A 19 -5.96 5.11 -4.06
C LYS A 19 -4.50 4.94 -4.48
N PHE A 20 -3.66 5.94 -4.23
CA PHE A 20 -2.24 5.90 -4.56
C PHE A 20 -1.50 4.79 -3.78
N ILE A 21 -1.71 4.70 -2.47
CA ILE A 21 -1.06 3.69 -1.62
C ILE A 21 -1.48 2.27 -2.02
N LYS A 22 -2.77 2.03 -2.32
CA LYS A 22 -3.21 0.73 -2.84
C LYS A 22 -2.49 0.37 -4.15
N GLY A 23 -2.29 1.34 -5.03
CA GLY A 23 -1.50 1.15 -6.26
C GLY A 23 -0.06 0.69 -5.98
N ILE A 24 0.63 1.33 -5.03
CA ILE A 24 1.98 0.93 -4.61
C ILE A 24 1.98 -0.51 -4.06
N GLY A 25 1.01 -0.87 -3.23
CA GLY A 25 0.89 -2.21 -2.66
C GLY A 25 0.79 -3.31 -3.73
N ILE A 26 0.02 -3.06 -4.80
CA ILE A 26 -0.10 -3.97 -5.94
C ILE A 26 1.23 -4.11 -6.68
N VAL A 27 1.88 -2.99 -7.02
CA VAL A 27 3.16 -3.00 -7.75
C VAL A 27 4.24 -3.74 -6.96
N LEU A 28 4.37 -3.47 -5.66
CA LEU A 28 5.31 -4.17 -4.79
C LEU A 28 4.98 -5.66 -4.64
N GLY A 29 3.70 -6.01 -4.57
CA GLY A 29 3.27 -7.41 -4.54
C GLY A 29 3.70 -8.18 -5.80
N ILE A 30 3.45 -7.60 -6.98
CA ILE A 30 3.87 -8.16 -8.27
C ILE A 30 5.40 -8.31 -8.31
N TRP A 31 6.13 -7.26 -7.91
CA TRP A 31 7.59 -7.29 -7.88
C TRP A 31 8.14 -8.36 -6.93
N GLY A 32 7.48 -8.56 -5.79
CA GLY A 32 7.81 -9.63 -4.85
C GLY A 32 7.59 -11.03 -5.42
N LEU A 33 6.51 -11.25 -6.19
CA LEU A 33 6.28 -12.51 -6.89
C LEU A 33 7.35 -12.80 -7.94
N VAL A 34 7.77 -11.78 -8.70
CA VAL A 34 8.85 -11.92 -9.70
C VAL A 34 10.17 -12.30 -9.01
N SER A 35 10.57 -11.56 -7.97
CA SER A 35 11.80 -11.83 -7.21
C SER A 35 11.78 -13.22 -6.54
N LEU A 36 10.60 -13.68 -6.09
CA LEU A 36 10.39 -15.04 -5.60
C LEU A 36 10.61 -16.08 -6.69
N GLY A 37 9.99 -15.90 -7.86
CA GLY A 37 10.12 -16.79 -9.00
C GLY A 37 11.57 -16.90 -9.48
N GLU A 38 12.25 -15.77 -9.62
CA GLU A 38 13.69 -15.71 -9.95
C GLU A 38 14.55 -16.38 -8.88
N GLY A 39 14.18 -16.23 -7.61
CA GLY A 39 14.84 -16.88 -6.48
C GLY A 39 14.67 -18.40 -6.47
N TYR A 40 13.50 -18.93 -6.84
CA TYR A 40 13.28 -20.37 -6.99
C TYR A 40 13.96 -20.93 -8.25
N ALA A 41 13.92 -20.21 -9.37
CA ALA A 41 14.52 -20.65 -10.63
C ALA A 41 16.06 -20.73 -10.55
N ASN A 42 16.70 -19.76 -9.89
CA ASN A 42 18.15 -19.71 -9.74
C ASN A 42 18.65 -20.34 -8.42
N ASP A 43 17.76 -20.99 -7.67
CA ASP A 43 17.96 -21.47 -6.29
C ASP A 43 18.76 -20.47 -5.41
N ASN A 44 18.41 -19.18 -5.51
CA ASN A 44 19.07 -18.10 -4.82
C ASN A 44 18.30 -17.73 -3.55
N PRO A 45 18.85 -18.00 -2.35
CA PRO A 45 18.20 -17.65 -1.08
C PRO A 45 17.93 -16.16 -0.94
N ALA A 46 18.78 -15.30 -1.53
CA ALA A 46 18.60 -13.85 -1.48
C ALA A 46 17.37 -13.40 -2.30
N GLY A 47 17.16 -14.00 -3.48
CA GLY A 47 15.99 -13.73 -4.32
C GLY A 47 14.68 -14.15 -3.65
N LYS A 48 14.66 -15.36 -3.05
CA LYS A 48 13.51 -15.86 -2.28
C LYS A 48 13.18 -14.93 -1.11
N ASN A 49 14.16 -14.56 -0.30
CA ASN A 49 13.95 -13.67 0.85
C ASN A 49 13.45 -12.27 0.43
N THR A 50 14.04 -11.73 -0.64
CA THR A 50 13.66 -10.41 -1.18
C THR A 50 12.21 -10.43 -1.67
N GLY A 51 11.85 -11.45 -2.44
CA GLY A 51 10.51 -11.56 -2.98
C GLY A 51 9.43 -11.77 -1.89
N ILE A 52 9.70 -12.58 -0.86
CA ILE A 52 8.76 -12.73 0.28
C ILE A 52 8.58 -11.40 0.99
N LYS A 53 9.65 -10.66 1.25
CA LYS A 53 9.58 -9.36 1.94
C LYS A 53 8.77 -8.34 1.16
N GLN A 54 8.94 -8.30 -0.16
CA GLN A 54 8.20 -7.41 -1.04
C GLN A 54 6.74 -7.82 -1.21
N LEU A 55 6.46 -9.13 -1.22
CA LEU A 55 5.09 -9.64 -1.24
C LEU A 55 4.36 -9.29 0.05
N VAL A 56 5.00 -9.51 1.20
CA VAL A 56 4.44 -9.19 2.51
C VAL A 56 4.28 -7.69 2.68
N SER A 57 5.27 -6.88 2.29
CA SER A 57 5.15 -5.42 2.37
C SER A 57 4.10 -4.88 1.40
N GLY A 58 4.03 -5.40 0.17
CA GLY A 58 2.98 -5.06 -0.80
C GLY A 58 1.58 -5.39 -0.30
N GLY A 59 1.41 -6.59 0.28
CA GLY A 59 0.16 -7.00 0.93
C GLY A 59 -0.22 -6.13 2.13
N ALA A 60 0.74 -5.82 3.01
CA ALA A 60 0.50 -4.92 4.15
C ALA A 60 0.11 -3.51 3.69
N ILE A 61 0.78 -2.98 2.66
CA ILE A 61 0.46 -1.68 2.07
C ILE A 61 -0.94 -1.68 1.44
N PHE A 62 -1.32 -2.76 0.76
CA PHE A 62 -2.63 -2.85 0.11
C PHE A 62 -3.79 -3.06 1.10
N PHE A 63 -3.60 -3.85 2.16
CA PHE A 63 -4.70 -4.25 3.07
C PHE A 63 -4.73 -3.48 4.39
N LEU A 64 -3.58 -3.18 4.99
CA LEU A 64 -3.51 -2.59 6.34
C LEU A 64 -3.51 -1.06 6.29
N VAL A 65 -2.70 -0.47 5.40
CA VAL A 65 -2.55 1.00 5.35
C VAL A 65 -3.86 1.73 5.03
N PRO A 66 -4.73 1.24 4.12
CA PRO A 66 -6.02 1.89 3.88
C PRO A 66 -6.92 1.99 5.11
N LYS A 67 -6.85 1.01 6.04
CA LYS A 67 -7.60 1.05 7.29
C LYS A 67 -7.11 2.16 8.22
N LEU A 68 -5.79 2.41 8.24
CA LEU A 68 -5.21 3.53 8.98
C LEU A 68 -5.60 4.87 8.34
N LEU A 69 -5.70 4.91 7.01
CA LEU A 69 -6.19 6.09 6.30
C LEU A 69 -7.68 6.33 6.52
N ASP A 70 -8.51 5.29 6.67
CA ASP A 70 -9.91 5.45 7.05
C ASP A 70 -10.05 6.13 8.42
N GLN A 71 -9.20 5.76 9.39
CA GLN A 71 -9.14 6.44 10.70
C GLN A 71 -8.67 7.89 10.59
N LEU A 72 -7.70 8.16 9.70
CA LEU A 72 -7.24 9.52 9.44
C LEU A 72 -8.36 10.38 8.82
N SER A 73 -9.17 9.80 7.94
CA SER A 73 -10.29 10.50 7.29
C SER A 73 -11.34 10.98 8.29
N SER A 74 -11.53 10.29 9.41
CA SER A 74 -12.56 10.64 10.41
C SER A 74 -12.12 11.67 11.45
N VAL A 75 -10.90 12.21 11.37
CA VAL A 75 -10.37 13.13 12.40
C VAL A 75 -11.09 14.48 12.43
N PHE A 76 -11.55 14.97 11.28
CA PHE A 76 -12.19 16.28 11.12
C PHE A 76 -13.62 16.21 10.57
N ASN A 77 -14.20 15.01 10.60
CA ASN A 77 -15.55 14.72 10.14
C ASN A 77 -16.57 14.92 11.28
#